data_AF-A0A085LQ60-F1
#
_entry.id   AF-A0A085LQ60-F1
#
_cell.length_a   1.000
_cell.length_b   1.000
_cell.length_c   1.000
_cell.angle_alpha   90.00
_cell.angle_beta   90.00
_cell.angle_gamma   90.00
#
_symmetry.space_group_name_H-M   'P 1'
#
loop_
_entity.id
_entity.type
_entity.pdbx_description
1 polymer ?
#
loop_
_entity_poly.entity_id
_entity_poly.type
_entity_poly.pdbx_seq_one_letter_code
_entity_poly.pdbx_strand_id
1 'polypeptide(L)'
;MRLFDDNIQVRTACLSSVSHLILQDRIKLRIFIADMAICCMDDSPDVANMAKAFFKQYSEKEPVYSAIAFIVERLSEDGWAVVFEKFKSIMMWLFGLVCRDFQVERVVKMLCQLFSEFQC
;
A
#
# COMPACT_ATOMS: atom_id res chain seq x y z
N MET A 1 4.85 -7.71 13.06
CA MET A 1 3.48 -7.21 12.74
C MET A 1 2.59 -8.42 12.49
N ARG A 2 1.37 -8.52 13.07
CA ARG A 2 0.48 -9.69 12.85
C ARG A 2 -0.02 -9.86 11.41
N LEU A 3 0.16 -8.84 10.57
CA LEU A 3 -0.11 -8.89 9.13
C LEU A 3 0.84 -9.80 8.35
N PHE A 4 1.96 -10.23 8.96
CA PHE A 4 2.94 -11.16 8.37
C PHE A 4 3.09 -12.44 9.19
N ASP A 5 2.08 -12.80 9.97
CA ASP A 5 2.08 -14.04 10.76
C ASP A 5 2.07 -15.26 9.83
N ASP A 6 2.74 -16.35 10.20
CA ASP A 6 2.76 -17.58 9.39
C ASP A 6 1.36 -18.18 9.24
N ASN A 7 0.49 -17.96 10.23
CA ASN A 7 -0.89 -18.44 10.20
C ASN A 7 -1.79 -17.52 9.36
N ILE A 8 -2.28 -18.05 8.24
CA ILE A 8 -3.20 -17.36 7.31
C ILE A 8 -4.45 -16.83 8.04
N GLN A 9 -4.98 -17.56 9.01
CA GLN A 9 -6.16 -17.13 9.78
C GLN A 9 -5.86 -15.88 10.62
N VAL A 10 -4.65 -15.80 11.18
CA VAL A 10 -4.19 -14.62 11.94
C VAL A 10 -4.02 -13.43 11.00
N ARG A 11 -3.38 -13.61 9.84
CA ARG A 11 -3.24 -12.55 8.83
C ARG A 11 -4.60 -12.04 8.36
N THR A 12 -5.51 -12.95 8.04
CA THR A 12 -6.87 -12.64 7.55
C THR A 12 -7.67 -11.86 8.60
N ALA A 13 -7.72 -12.35 9.84
CA ALA A 13 -8.44 -11.69 10.92
C ALA A 13 -7.84 -10.30 11.23
N CYS A 14 -6.51 -10.19 11.22
CA CYS A 14 -5.83 -8.92 11.44
C CYS A 14 -6.13 -7.93 10.31
N LEU A 15 -6.01 -8.35 9.05
CA LEU A 15 -6.26 -7.51 7.87
C LEU A 15 -7.70 -7.02 7.82
N SER A 16 -8.67 -7.91 8.12
CA SER A 16 -10.09 -7.55 8.19
C SER A 16 -10.33 -6.50 9.28
N SER A 17 -9.77 -6.70 10.48
CA SER A 17 -9.94 -5.78 11.60
C SER A 17 -9.32 -4.41 11.32
N VAL A 18 -8.08 -4.39 10.82
CA VAL A 18 -7.36 -3.14 10.47
C VAL A 18 -8.09 -2.40 9.36
N SER A 19 -8.52 -3.09 8.30
CA SER A 19 -9.29 -2.50 7.20
C SER A 19 -10.56 -1.83 7.71
N HIS A 20 -11.33 -2.53 8.56
CA HIS A 20 -12.56 -1.99 9.13
C HIS A 20 -12.32 -0.72 9.95
N LEU A 21 -11.32 -0.75 10.85
CA LEU A 21 -11.00 0.38 11.71
C LEU A 21 -10.51 1.59 10.92
N ILE A 22 -9.74 1.39 9.84
CA ILE A 22 -9.29 2.48 8.97
C ILE A 22 -10.47 3.08 8.21
N LEU A 23 -11.31 2.24 7.59
CA LEU A 23 -12.45 2.72 6.78
C LEU A 23 -13.53 3.45 7.60
N GLN A 24 -13.50 3.27 8.93
CA GLN A 24 -14.32 3.97 9.91
C GLN A 24 -13.59 5.14 10.60
N ASP A 25 -12.40 5.52 10.14
CA ASP A 25 -11.58 6.60 10.70
C ASP A 25 -11.24 6.43 12.20
N ARG A 26 -11.20 5.18 12.69
CA ARG A 26 -10.89 4.85 14.09
C ARG A 26 -9.39 4.75 14.36
N ILE A 27 -8.60 4.45 13.34
CA ILE A 27 -7.14 4.37 13.40
C ILE A 27 -6.51 5.06 12.18
N LYS A 28 -5.26 5.52 12.33
CA LYS A 28 -4.55 6.20 11.24
C LYS A 28 -4.03 5.19 10.21
N LEU A 29 -4.47 5.37 8.95
CA LEU A 29 -4.02 4.58 7.81
C LEU A 29 -2.49 4.52 7.66
N ARG A 30 -1.80 5.65 7.85
CA ARG A 30 -0.33 5.74 7.66
C ARG A 30 0.47 4.69 8.42
N ILE A 31 -0.04 4.20 9.56
CA ILE A 31 0.66 3.19 10.38
C ILE A 31 0.69 1.81 9.69
N PHE A 32 -0.32 1.50 8.87
CA PHE A 32 -0.53 0.14 8.34
C PHE A 32 -0.45 0.07 6.81
N ILE A 33 -0.42 1.22 6.12
CA ILE A 33 -0.64 1.28 4.68
C ILE A 33 0.42 0.52 3.87
N ALA A 34 1.68 0.59 4.28
CA ALA A 34 2.77 -0.14 3.62
C ALA A 34 2.63 -1.65 3.82
N ASP A 35 2.31 -2.09 5.04
CA ASP A 35 2.08 -3.50 5.33
C ASP A 35 0.90 -4.06 4.53
N MET A 36 -0.21 -3.30 4.47
CA MET A 36 -1.38 -3.69 3.69
C MET A 36 -1.07 -3.72 2.19
N ALA A 37 -0.20 -2.83 1.69
CA ALA A 37 0.25 -2.87 0.30
C ALA A 37 1.07 -4.12 0.00
N ILE A 38 1.91 -4.59 0.93
CA ILE A 38 2.61 -5.87 0.82
C ILE A 38 1.61 -7.04 0.80
N CYS A 39 0.56 -6.99 1.63
CA CYS A 39 -0.49 -8.01 1.63
C CYS A 39 -1.21 -8.12 0.27
N CYS A 40 -1.23 -7.10 -0.59
CA CYS A 40 -1.77 -7.22 -1.95
C CYS A 40 -1.03 -8.27 -2.80
N MET A 41 0.20 -8.62 -2.41
CA MET A 41 1.05 -9.64 -3.01
C MET A 41 1.36 -10.77 -2.00
N ASP A 42 0.40 -11.09 -1.12
CA ASP A 42 0.48 -12.27 -0.24
C ASP A 42 0.34 -13.56 -1.07
N ASP A 43 1.00 -14.63 -0.64
CA ASP A 43 0.94 -15.94 -1.28
C ASP A 43 -0.46 -16.58 -1.15
N SER A 44 -1.22 -16.18 -0.10
CA SER A 44 -2.62 -16.53 0.05
C SER A 44 -3.49 -15.61 -0.81
N PRO A 45 -4.24 -16.16 -1.80
CA PRO A 45 -5.15 -15.37 -2.62
C PRO A 45 -6.22 -14.64 -1.82
N ASP A 46 -6.67 -15.21 -0.70
CA ASP A 46 -7.70 -14.61 0.16
C ASP A 46 -7.19 -13.35 0.84
N VAL A 47 -5.99 -13.40 1.41
CA VAL A 47 -5.32 -12.23 2.02
C VAL A 47 -5.06 -11.16 0.96
N ALA A 48 -4.54 -11.58 -0.20
CA ALA A 48 -4.28 -10.68 -1.32
C ALA A 48 -5.54 -9.98 -1.82
N ASN A 49 -6.64 -10.72 -2.01
CA ASN A 49 -7.90 -10.16 -2.48
C ASN A 49 -8.52 -9.22 -1.45
N MET A 50 -8.42 -9.52 -0.16
CA MET A 50 -8.90 -8.64 0.92
C MET A 50 -8.13 -7.31 0.96
N ALA A 51 -6.79 -7.36 0.87
CA ALA A 51 -5.97 -6.16 0.83
C ALA A 51 -6.28 -5.31 -0.42
N LYS A 52 -6.42 -5.97 -1.58
CA LYS A 52 -6.82 -5.30 -2.83
C LYS A 52 -8.20 -4.66 -2.74
N ALA A 53 -9.17 -5.34 -2.11
CA ALA A 53 -10.51 -4.81 -1.90
C ALA A 53 -10.50 -3.56 -1.00
N PHE A 54 -9.70 -3.58 0.06
CA PHE A 54 -9.49 -2.41 0.92
C PHE A 54 -9.02 -1.20 0.12
N PHE A 55 -7.97 -1.34 -0.69
CA PHE A 55 -7.42 -0.22 -1.48
C PHE A 55 -8.37 0.28 -2.58
N LYS A 56 -9.19 -0.61 -3.16
CA LYS A 56 -10.28 -0.20 -4.07
C LYS A 56 -11.31 0.67 -3.35
N GLN A 57 -11.81 0.24 -2.19
CA GLN A 57 -12.75 1.04 -1.39
C GLN A 57 -12.11 2.34 -0.90
N TYR A 58 -10.83 2.30 -0.51
CA TYR A 58 -10.09 3.50 -0.13
C TYR A 58 -10.02 4.50 -1.29
N SER A 59 -9.75 4.04 -2.51
CA SER A 59 -9.65 4.89 -3.71
C SER A 59 -10.95 5.62 -4.09
N GLU A 60 -12.10 5.14 -3.60
CA GLU A 60 -13.40 5.80 -3.79
C GLU A 60 -13.55 7.03 -2.90
N LYS A 61 -12.89 7.05 -1.73
CA LYS A 61 -13.00 8.11 -0.73
C LYS A 61 -11.81 9.07 -0.75
N GLU A 62 -10.62 8.53 -0.92
CA GLU A 62 -9.36 9.25 -0.75
C GLU A 62 -8.45 9.09 -1.97
N PRO A 63 -7.64 10.10 -2.32
CA PRO A 63 -6.72 10.00 -3.44
C PRO A 63 -5.60 8.98 -3.20
N VAL A 64 -5.48 7.99 -4.10
CA VAL A 64 -4.48 6.91 -4.01
C VAL A 64 -3.05 7.42 -4.12
N TYR A 65 -2.79 8.54 -4.81
CA TYR A 65 -1.43 9.10 -4.91
C TYR A 65 -0.81 9.39 -3.53
N SER A 66 -1.62 9.76 -2.54
CA SER A 66 -1.15 10.06 -1.18
C SER A 66 -0.66 8.78 -0.50
N ALA A 67 -1.42 7.69 -0.65
CA ALA A 67 -1.04 6.38 -0.19
C ALA A 67 0.26 5.90 -0.84
N ILE A 68 0.39 6.06 -2.15
CA ILE A 68 1.58 5.66 -2.91
C ILE A 68 2.82 6.37 -2.38
N ALA A 69 2.76 7.68 -2.12
CA ALA A 69 3.90 8.42 -1.59
C ALA A 69 4.41 7.82 -0.26
N PHE A 70 3.51 7.52 0.69
CA PHE A 70 3.88 6.89 1.96
C PHE A 70 4.38 5.46 1.81
N ILE A 71 3.80 4.69 0.90
CA ILE A 71 4.24 3.32 0.65
C ILE A 71 5.66 3.34 0.08
N VAL A 72 5.96 4.23 -0.87
CA VAL A 72 7.31 4.37 -1.42
C VAL A 72 8.30 4.81 -0.33
N GLU A 73 8.00 5.89 0.40
CA GLU A 73 8.82 6.36 1.52
C GLU A 73 9.16 5.21 2.48
N ARG A 74 8.12 4.47 2.91
CA ARG A 74 8.26 3.40 3.90
C ARG A 74 9.02 2.18 3.38
N LEU A 75 8.73 1.73 2.16
CA LEU A 75 9.36 0.54 1.59
C LEU A 75 10.78 0.82 1.07
N SER A 76 11.16 2.08 0.92
CA SER A 76 12.51 2.51 0.57
C SER A 76 13.44 2.70 1.79
N GLU A 77 12.94 2.60 3.02
CA GLU A 77 13.77 2.64 4.24
C GLU A 77 14.64 1.38 4.39
N ASP A 78 15.91 1.58 4.79
CA ASP A 78 16.86 0.51 5.13
C ASP A 78 16.33 -0.34 6.30
N GLY A 79 15.65 -1.44 5.97
CA GLY A 79 15.01 -2.31 6.95
C GLY A 79 13.84 -3.12 6.39
N TRP A 80 13.26 -2.69 5.27
CA TRP A 80 12.24 -3.46 4.57
C TRP A 80 12.87 -4.43 3.57
N ALA A 81 12.90 -5.71 3.90
CA ALA A 81 13.36 -6.79 3.03
C ALA A 81 12.34 -7.14 1.93
N VAL A 82 11.79 -6.14 1.24
CA VAL A 82 10.93 -6.38 0.07
C VAL A 82 11.83 -6.52 -1.15
N VAL A 83 11.86 -7.71 -1.73
CA VAL A 83 12.59 -7.95 -2.99
C VAL A 83 12.02 -7.01 -4.07
N PHE A 84 12.90 -6.44 -4.89
CA PHE A 84 12.56 -5.46 -5.93
C PHE A 84 11.36 -5.88 -6.80
N GLU A 85 11.26 -7.16 -7.19
CA GLU A 85 10.13 -7.66 -7.98
C GLU A 85 8.77 -7.56 -7.27
N LYS A 86 8.76 -7.79 -5.95
CA LYS A 86 7.54 -7.63 -5.13
C LYS A 86 7.18 -6.15 -5.01
N PHE A 87 8.16 -5.28 -4.77
CA PHE A 87 7.95 -3.83 -4.77
C PHE A 87 7.37 -3.34 -6.10
N LYS A 88 7.98 -3.74 -7.22
CA LYS A 88 7.50 -3.42 -8.57
C LYS A 88 6.06 -3.88 -8.80
N SER A 89 5.73 -5.11 -8.38
CA SER A 89 4.37 -5.65 -8.49
C SER A 89 3.34 -4.85 -7.69
N ILE A 90 3.69 -4.48 -6.45
CA ILE A 90 2.87 -3.60 -5.59
C ILE A 90 2.62 -2.26 -6.28
N MET A 91 3.68 -1.61 -6.75
CA MET A 91 3.60 -0.30 -7.40
C MET A 91 2.77 -0.32 -8.68
N MET A 92 2.99 -1.32 -9.56
CA MET A 92 2.19 -1.47 -10.78
C MET A 92 0.69 -1.61 -10.46
N TRP A 93 0.36 -2.40 -9.44
CA TRP A 93 -1.02 -2.58 -9.03
C TRP A 93 -1.64 -1.30 -8.46
N LEU A 94 -0.93 -0.59 -7.58
CA LEU A 94 -1.39 0.67 -6.99
C LEU A 94 -1.56 1.77 -8.05
N PHE A 95 -0.64 1.89 -9.01
CA PHE A 95 -0.78 2.82 -10.13
C PHE A 95 -2.01 2.51 -10.99
N GLY A 96 -2.40 1.25 -11.12
CA GLY A 96 -3.64 0.85 -11.77
C GLY A 96 -4.92 1.39 -11.10
N LEU A 97 -4.85 1.80 -9.83
CA LEU A 97 -5.96 2.44 -9.12
C LEU A 97 -6.01 3.96 -9.31
N VAL A 98 -5.01 4.54 -9.97
CA VAL A 98 -4.94 5.99 -10.22
C VAL A 98 -5.83 6.34 -11.41
N CYS A 99 -7.13 6.50 -11.15
CA CYS A 99 -8.14 6.64 -12.21
C CYS A 99 -8.37 8.08 -12.72
N ARG A 100 -7.57 9.08 -12.34
CA ARG A 100 -7.80 10.48 -12.74
C ARG A 100 -6.51 11.17 -13.18
N ASP A 101 -6.57 11.90 -14.30
CA ASP A 101 -5.43 12.60 -14.91
C ASP A 101 -4.68 13.50 -13.92
N PHE A 102 -5.41 14.20 -13.04
CA PHE A 102 -4.81 15.03 -12.01
C PHE A 102 -3.99 14.24 -10.97
N GLN A 103 -4.39 13.02 -10.64
CA GLN A 103 -3.62 12.17 -9.75
C GLN A 103 -2.37 11.63 -10.45
N VAL A 104 -2.43 11.36 -11.76
CA VAL A 104 -1.26 10.97 -12.56
C VAL A 104 -0.19 12.07 -12.52
N GLU A 105 -0.58 13.34 -12.74
CA GLU A 105 0.36 14.47 -12.65
C GLU A 105 0.99 14.58 -11.25
N ARG A 106 0.22 14.36 -10.19
CA ARG A 106 0.72 14.35 -8.80
C ARG A 106 1.68 13.20 -8.53
N VAL A 107 1.38 12.01 -9.04
CA VAL A 107 2.29 10.86 -8.95
C VAL A 107 3.61 11.16 -9.65
N VAL A 108 3.56 11.69 -10.88
CA VAL A 108 4.77 12.05 -11.62
C VAL A 108 5.59 13.09 -10.88
N LYS A 109 4.95 14.16 -10.36
CA LYS A 109 5.65 15.18 -9.55
C LYS A 109 6.30 14.60 -8.30
N MET A 110 5.60 13.72 -7.57
CA MET A 110 6.13 13.05 -6.39
C MET A 110 7.35 12.18 -6.74
N LEU A 111 7.29 11.40 -7.82
CA LEU A 111 8.42 10.60 -8.29
C LEU A 111 9.61 11.49 -8.70
N CYS A 112 9.37 12.57 -9.45
CA CYS A 112 10.43 13.51 -9.83
C CYS A 112 11.10 14.15 -8.61
N GLN A 113 10.33 14.53 -7.59
CA GLN A 113 10.88 15.07 -6.33
C GLN A 113 11.75 14.03 -5.64
N LEU A 114 11.22 12.81 -5.47
CA LEU A 114 11.96 11.69 -4.88
C LEU A 114 13.31 11.49 -5.58
N PHE A 115 13.34 11.41 -6.91
CA PHE A 115 14.58 11.23 -7.68
C PHE A 115 15.52 12.44 -7.64
N SER A 116 14.98 13.64 -7.47
CA SER A 116 15.81 14.86 -7.35
C SER A 116 16.53 14.91 -6.01
N GLU A 117 15.91 14.38 -4.95
CA GLU A 117 16.54 14.23 -3.63
C GLU A 117 17.65 13.15 -3.63
N PHE A 118 17.66 12.26 -4.63
CA PHE A 118 18.72 11.26 -4.85
C PHE A 118 19.85 11.74 -5.79
N GLN A 119 19.95 13.04 -6.10
CA GLN A 119 21.13 13.55 -6.81
C GLN A 119 22.37 13.57 -5.89
N CYS A 120 23.36 12.75 -6.27
CA CYS A 120 24.74 12.59 -5.78
C CYS A 120 25.27 13.56 -4.71
#